data_AF-A0A090XFH5-F1
#
_entry.id   AF-A0A090XFH5-F1
#
_cell.length_a   1.000
_cell.length_b   1.000
_cell.length_c   1.000
_cell.angle_alpha   90.00
_cell.angle_beta   90.00
_cell.angle_gamma   90.00
#
_symmetry.space_group_name_H-M   'P 1'
#
loop_
_entity.id
_entity.type
_entity.pdbx_description
1 polymer ?
#
loop_
_entity_poly.entity_id
_entity_poly.type
_entity_poly.pdbx_seq_one_letter_code
_entity_poly.pdbx_strand_id
1 'polypeptide(L)' 'MSLDEQFNKAAEQVKELTERPSDEELLELYGLFKQANFGDNTTSQPGMFDPKGRAKWALLETRRKA' A
#
# COMPACT_ATOMS: atom_id res chain seq x y z
N MET A 1 7.93 -19.89 10.49
CA MET A 1 7.10 -18.68 10.41
C MET A 1 6.18 -18.81 9.21
N SER A 2 4.87 -18.67 9.38
CA SER A 2 3.90 -18.64 8.28
C SER A 2 4.08 -17.39 7.41
N LEU A 3 3.42 -17.35 6.25
CA LEU A 3 3.40 -16.17 5.40
C LEU A 3 2.83 -14.95 6.14
N ASP A 4 1.74 -15.14 6.88
CA ASP A 4 1.09 -14.09 7.67
C ASP A 4 2.02 -13.57 8.78
N GLU A 5 2.74 -14.46 9.46
CA GLU A 5 3.73 -14.07 10.48
C GLU A 5 4.88 -13.27 9.87
N GLN A 6 5.37 -13.66 8.70
CA GLN A 6 6.42 -12.93 7.98
C GLN A 6 5.94 -11.55 7.52
N PHE A 7 4.73 -11.46 6.98
CA PHE A 7 4.11 -10.20 6.56
C PHE A 7 3.91 -9.24 7.74
N ASN A 8 3.33 -9.72 8.84
CA ASN A 8 3.10 -8.90 10.03
C ASN A 8 4.43 -8.43 10.62
N LYS A 9 5.45 -9.29 10.67
CA LYS A 9 6.79 -8.89 11.12
C LYS A 9 7.40 -7.80 10.24
N ALA A 10 7.31 -7.95 8.91
CA ALA A 10 7.80 -6.94 7.98
C ALA A 10 7.04 -5.60 8.13
N ALA A 11 5.73 -5.65 8.34
CA ALA A 11 4.91 -4.46 8.58
C ALA A 11 5.30 -3.71 9.86
N GLU A 12 5.69 -4.42 10.92
CA GLU A 12 6.24 -3.80 12.14
C GLU A 12 7.63 -3.21 11.90
N GLN A 13 8.51 -3.93 11.17
CA GLN A 13 9.87 -3.44 10.87
C GLN A 13 9.86 -2.13 10.06
N VAL A 14 8.90 -1.94 9.16
CA VAL A 14 8.75 -0.67 8.41
C VAL A 14 8.52 0.52 9.34
N LYS A 15 7.88 0.33 10.49
CA LYS A 15 7.65 1.40 11.49
C LYS A 15 8.92 1.75 12.27
N GLU A 16 9.90 0.84 12.31
CA GLU A 16 11.16 0.99 13.03
C GLU A 16 12.29 1.55 12.15
N LEU A 17 12.01 1.85 10.87
CA LEU A 17 13.00 2.42 9.96
C LEU A 17 13.49 3.77 10.49
N THR A 18 14.81 3.91 10.62
CA THR A 18 15.47 5.13 11.08
C THR A 18 15.54 6.20 10.01
N GLU A 19 15.45 5.80 8.74
CA GLU A 19 15.39 6.68 7.58
C GLU A 19 14.03 6.57 6.92
N ARG A 20 13.46 7.71 6.53
CA ARG A 20 12.19 7.75 5.80
C ARG A 20 12.44 7.25 4.37
N PRO A 21 11.76 6.17 3.92
CA PRO A 21 11.83 5.74 2.54
C PRO A 21 11.34 6.85 1.59
N SER A 22 11.72 6.75 0.32
CA SER A 22 11.20 7.65 -0.72
C SER A 22 9.67 7.58 -0.79
N ASP A 23 9.07 8.65 -1.33
CA ASP A 23 7.61 8.70 -1.48
C ASP A 23 7.09 7.56 -2.39
N GLU A 24 7.90 7.11 -3.35
CA GLU A 24 7.59 5.97 -4.23
C GLU A 24 7.56 4.64 -3.46
N GLU A 25 8.58 4.39 -2.62
CA GLU A 25 8.63 3.19 -1.77
C GLU A 25 7.49 3.18 -0.74
N LEU A 26 7.19 4.33 -0.13
CA LEU A 26 6.05 4.46 0.78
C LEU A 26 4.72 4.19 0.08
N LEU A 27 4.57 4.66 -1.16
CA LEU A 27 3.38 4.41 -1.96
C LEU A 27 3.26 2.91 -2.26
N GLU A 28 4.36 2.26 -2.66
CA GLU A 28 4.42 0.83 -2.92
C GLU A 28 4.06 -0.02 -1.69
N LEU A 29 4.68 0.28 -0.54
CA LEU A 29 4.37 -0.37 0.74
C LEU A 29 2.89 -0.22 1.10
N TYR A 30 2.34 0.99 0.93
CA TYR A 30 0.91 1.23 1.14
C TYR A 30 0.04 0.35 0.23
N GLY A 31 0.36 0.28 -1.07
CA GLY A 31 -0.40 -0.51 -2.04
C GLY A 31 -0.39 -2.02 -1.70
N LEU A 32 0.79 -2.56 -1.41
CA LEU A 32 0.96 -3.96 -1.04
C LEU A 32 0.24 -4.29 0.28
N PHE A 33 0.39 -3.43 1.29
CA PHE A 33 -0.27 -3.61 2.59
C PHE A 33 -1.80 -3.60 2.44
N LYS A 34 -2.34 -2.68 1.64
CA LYS A 34 -3.78 -2.60 1.40
C LYS A 34 -4.31 -3.81 0.63
N GLN A 35 -3.62 -4.25 -0.41
CA GLN A 35 -4.02 -5.43 -1.19
C GLN A 35 -3.99 -6.71 -0.34
N ALA A 36 -2.96 -6.87 0.50
CA ALA A 36 -2.83 -8.04 1.37
C ALA A 36 -3.94 -8.13 2.43
N ASN A 37 -4.33 -6.99 3.02
CA ASN A 37 -5.31 -6.96 4.12
C ASN A 37 -6.76 -6.86 3.65
N PHE A 38 -7.02 -6.11 2.58
CA PHE A 38 -8.37 -5.75 2.15
C PHE A 38 -8.74 -6.30 0.78
N GLY A 39 -7.80 -6.93 0.06
CA GLY A 39 -8.02 -7.37 -1.31
C GLY A 39 -8.14 -6.20 -2.28
N ASP A 40 -8.84 -6.46 -3.38
CA ASP A 40 -8.95 -5.52 -4.50
C ASP A 40 -9.58 -4.18 -4.11
N ASN A 41 -9.19 -3.14 -4.85
CA ASN A 41 -9.72 -1.80 -4.67
C ASN A 41 -11.23 -1.75 -4.99
N THR A 42 -12.04 -1.42 -4.00
CA THR A 42 -13.49 -1.20 -4.15
C THR A 42 -13.89 0.26 -4.02
N THR A 43 -12.92 1.15 -3.85
CA THR A 43 -13.17 2.59 -3.65
C THR A 43 -13.30 3.32 -4.97
N SER A 44 -14.13 4.37 -5.01
CA SER A 44 -14.25 5.23 -6.18
C SER A 44 -12.99 6.06 -6.40
N GLN A 45 -12.68 6.36 -7.67
CA GLN A 45 -11.55 7.20 -8.04
C GLN A 45 -11.65 8.58 -7.35
N PRO A 46 -10.61 9.03 -6.63
CA PRO A 46 -10.60 10.34 -6.00
C PRO A 46 -10.66 11.48 -7.02
N GLY A 47 -11.26 12.60 -6.61
CA GLY A 47 -11.44 13.78 -7.46
C GLY A 47 -10.12 14.43 -7.92
N MET A 48 -10.21 15.27 -8.95
CA MET A 48 -9.04 15.91 -9.56
C MET A 48 -8.21 16.76 -8.57
N PHE A 49 -8.84 17.29 -7.52
CA PHE A 49 -8.17 18.12 -6.51
C PHE A 49 -7.46 17.32 -5.39
N ASP A 50 -7.48 15.99 -5.43
CA ASP A 50 -6.73 15.13 -4.50
C ASP A 50 -5.65 14.31 -5.23
N PRO A 51 -4.47 14.90 -5.51
CA PRO A 51 -3.39 14.20 -6.21
C PRO A 51 -2.82 13.03 -5.40
N LYS A 52 -2.78 13.13 -4.06
CA LYS A 52 -2.27 12.06 -3.19
C LYS A 52 -3.23 10.87 -3.15
N GLY A 53 -4.53 11.14 -2.99
CA GLY A 53 -5.55 10.10 -3.07
C GLY A 53 -5.56 9.43 -4.43
N ARG A 54 -5.45 10.19 -5.53
CA ARG A 54 -5.36 9.60 -6.87
C ARG A 54 -4.15 8.70 -7.05
N ALA A 55 -2.97 9.08 -6.55
CA ALA A 55 -1.78 8.24 -6.63
C ALA A 55 -1.97 6.90 -5.87
N LYS A 56 -2.50 6.98 -4.65
CA LYS A 56 -2.84 5.80 -3.84
C LYS A 56 -3.86 4.91 -4.54
N TRP A 57 -4.94 5.49 -5.04
CA TRP A 57 -6.00 4.77 -5.74
C TRP A 57 -5.48 4.11 -7.01
N ALA A 58 -4.72 4.82 -7.85
CA ALA A 58 -4.16 4.30 -9.09
C ALA A 58 -3.22 3.11 -8.83
N LEU A 59 -2.47 3.18 -7.75
CA LEU A 59 -1.59 2.09 -7.34
C LEU A 59 -2.37 0.84 -6.91
N LEU A 60 -3.48 1.01 -6.18
CA LEU A 60 -4.36 -0.09 -5.80
C LEU A 60 -5.08 -0.67 -7.03
N GLU A 61 -5.52 0.18 -7.96
CA GLU A 61 -6.18 -0.23 -9.20
C GLU A 61 -5.25 -1.07 -10.08
N THR A 62 -3.98 -0.64 -10.22
CA THR A 62 -2.96 -1.38 -10.99
C THR A 62 -2.70 -2.78 -10.41
N ARG A 63 -2.91 -2.98 -9.11
CA ARG A 63 -2.66 -4.25 -8.41
C ARG A 63 -3.90 -5.13 -8.23
N ARG A 64 -5.02 -4.75 -8.86
CA ARG A 64 -6.23 -5.56 -8.88
C ARG A 64 -5.94 -6.92 -9.52
N LYS A 65 -6.39 -8.01 -8.88
CA LYS A 65 -6.27 -9.34 -9.46
C LYS A 65 -7.19 -9.43 -10.70
N ALA A 66 -6.63 -9.90 -11.82
CA ALA A 66 -7.35 -10.13 -13.07
C ALA A 66 -8.40 -11.25 -12.93
#